data_AF-A0A6C1E3Z1-F1
#
_entry.id   AF-A0A6C1E3Z1-F1
#
_cell.length_a   1.000
_cell.length_b   1.000
_cell.length_c   1.000
_cell.angle_alpha   90.00
_cell.angle_beta   90.00
_cell.angle_gamma   90.00
#
_symmetry.space_group_name_H-M   'P 1'
#
loop_
_entity.id
_entity.type
_entity.pdbx_description
1 polymer ?
#
loop_
_entity_poly.entity_id
_entity_poly.type
_entity_poly.pdbx_seq_one_letter_code
_entity_poly.pdbx_strand_id
1 'polypeptide(L)'
;MYIQNDVRTQINAGRKRETISVCMDEMMLSKEAIIEILSQNNGSKNIKIADEVILMIQKYLDIFIEEAALRSLQSHKDSPEAHDDGGPFELSHLDLERIVGLLLMDM
;
A
#
# COMPACT_ATOMS: atom_id res chain seq x y z
N MET A 1 15.90 -20.27 6.84
CA MET A 1 16.96 -19.24 6.89
C MET A 1 16.30 -17.95 6.45
N TYR A 2 15.84 -17.13 7.40
CA TYR A 2 15.06 -15.92 7.12
C TYR A 2 16.02 -14.77 6.83
N ILE A 3 15.82 -14.08 5.70
CA ILE A 3 16.58 -12.88 5.36
C ILE A 3 15.67 -11.68 5.71
N GLN A 4 15.95 -11.03 6.83
CA GLN A 4 15.33 -9.75 7.19
C GLN A 4 15.95 -8.64 6.34
N ASN A 5 15.21 -8.11 5.37
CA ASN A 5 15.60 -6.92 4.64
C ASN A 5 15.05 -5.68 5.35
N ASP A 6 15.89 -5.04 6.16
CA ASP A 6 15.62 -3.80 6.90
C ASP A 6 15.76 -2.60 5.95
N VAL A 7 14.65 -2.12 5.35
CA VAL A 7 14.65 -0.92 4.49
C VAL A 7 14.56 0.33 5.38
N ARG A 8 15.71 0.98 5.59
CA ARG A 8 15.85 2.18 6.41
C ARG A 8 15.68 3.45 5.59
N THR A 9 14.50 4.05 5.61
CA THR A 9 14.29 5.40 5.05
C THR A 9 14.38 6.45 6.16
N GLN A 10 15.42 7.28 6.10
CA GLN A 10 15.67 8.34 7.09
C GLN A 10 14.98 9.63 6.65
N ILE A 11 13.99 10.10 7.42
CA ILE A 11 13.33 11.39 7.22
C ILE A 11 13.79 12.34 8.33
N ASN A 12 14.50 13.41 7.94
CA ASN A 12 14.93 14.45 8.87
C ASN A 12 13.78 15.42 9.15
N ALA A 13 12.99 15.14 10.18
CA ALA A 13 12.16 16.13 10.84
C ALA A 13 12.70 16.35 12.26
N GLY A 14 12.90 17.61 12.63
CA GLY A 14 13.44 17.99 13.93
C GLY A 14 12.64 17.37 15.08
N ARG A 15 13.34 16.63 15.94
CA ARG A 15 12.96 16.31 17.33
C ARG A 15 11.81 15.32 17.55
N LYS A 16 11.99 14.09 17.06
CA LYS A 16 11.91 12.80 17.80
C LYS A 16 11.94 11.69 16.74
N ARG A 17 12.89 10.77 16.85
CA ARG A 17 13.00 9.62 15.94
C ARG A 17 12.00 8.57 16.41
N GLU A 18 10.83 8.53 15.79
CA GLU A 18 9.92 7.39 15.92
C GLU A 18 10.08 6.53 14.67
N THR A 19 10.72 5.38 14.86
CA THR A 19 10.85 4.34 13.84
C THR A 19 9.52 3.61 13.78
N ILE A 20 8.67 3.98 12.83
CA ILE A 20 7.44 3.22 12.55
C ILE A 20 7.85 2.07 11.63
N SER A 21 8.07 0.89 12.22
CA SER A 21 8.18 -0.34 11.43
C SER A 21 6.78 -0.73 10.97
N VAL A 22 6.44 -0.45 9.72
CA VAL A 22 5.28 -1.09 9.10
C VAL A 22 5.72 -2.51 8.76
N CYS A 23 5.37 -3.47 9.61
CA CYS A 23 5.55 -4.89 9.32
C CYS A 23 4.50 -5.29 8.28
N MET A 24 4.74 -4.96 7.01
CA MET A 24 4.10 -5.65 5.91
C MET A 24 4.96 -6.86 5.60
N ASP A 25 4.57 -8.03 6.11
CA ASP A 25 5.01 -9.30 5.51
C ASP A 25 4.77 -9.19 4.00
N GLU A 26 5.69 -9.70 3.17
CA GLU A 26 5.57 -9.72 1.70
C GLU A 26 4.15 -10.19 1.31
N MET A 27 3.26 -9.24 1.00
CA MET A 27 1.84 -9.51 0.78
C MET A 27 1.65 -9.93 -0.68
N MET A 28 2.30 -11.02 -1.09
CA MET A 28 2.10 -11.54 -2.44
C MET A 28 0.72 -12.18 -2.53
N LEU A 29 -0.24 -11.47 -3.12
CA LEU A 29 -1.52 -12.05 -3.53
C LEU A 29 -1.26 -13.30 -4.37
N SER A 30 -1.99 -14.39 -4.09
CA SER A 30 -1.81 -15.63 -4.84
C SER A 30 -2.11 -15.41 -6.33
N LYS A 31 -1.43 -16.18 -7.18
CA LYS A 31 -1.65 -16.09 -8.64
C LYS A 31 -3.11 -16.34 -9.00
N GLU A 32 -3.74 -17.29 -8.32
CA GLU A 32 -5.14 -17.64 -8.49
C GLU A 32 -6.06 -16.46 -8.14
N ALA A 33 -5.78 -15.75 -7.05
CA ALA A 33 -6.56 -14.57 -6.66
C ALA A 33 -6.46 -13.45 -7.69
N ILE A 34 -5.27 -13.21 -8.25
CA ILE A 34 -5.08 -12.19 -9.29
C ILE A 34 -5.84 -12.57 -10.56
N ILE A 35 -5.75 -13.83 -11.01
CA ILE A 35 -6.50 -14.30 -12.18
C ILE A 35 -8.00 -14.12 -11.95
N GLU A 36 -8.50 -14.48 -10.76
CA GLU A 36 -9.91 -14.34 -10.40
C GLU A 36 -10.35 -12.86 -10.44
N ILE A 37 -9.62 -11.96 -9.77
CA ILE A 37 -9.91 -10.51 -9.74
C ILE A 37 -9.92 -9.92 -11.16
N LEU A 38 -8.93 -10.27 -11.98
CA LEU A 38 -8.84 -9.76 -13.35
C LEU A 38 -9.96 -10.33 -14.23
N SER A 39 -10.40 -11.56 -13.98
CA SER A 39 -11.46 -12.21 -14.77
C SER A 39 -12.85 -11.66 -14.47
N GLN A 40 -13.09 -11.10 -13.28
CA GLN A 40 -14.40 -10.54 -12.88
C GLN A 40 -14.88 -9.42 -13.82
N ASN A 41 -13.98 -8.61 -14.37
CA ASN A 41 -14.34 -7.45 -15.20
C ASN A 41 -14.31 -7.73 -16.71
N ASN A 42 -13.89 -8.92 -17.15
CA ASN A 42 -13.58 -9.18 -18.55
C ASN A 42 -14.70 -9.82 -19.38
N GLY A 43 -15.89 -10.00 -18.78
CA GLY A 43 -16.99 -10.72 -19.41
C GLY A 43 -16.60 -12.16 -19.76
N SER A 44 -17.43 -12.88 -20.49
CA SER A 44 -17.31 -14.33 -20.79
C SER A 44 -16.05 -14.76 -21.59
N LYS A 45 -15.00 -13.94 -21.66
CA LYS A 45 -13.74 -14.22 -22.35
C LYS A 45 -12.77 -14.91 -21.40
N ASN A 46 -12.41 -16.15 -21.73
CA ASN A 46 -11.27 -16.83 -21.12
C ASN A 46 -9.97 -16.09 -21.49
N ILE A 47 -9.51 -15.21 -20.61
CA ILE A 47 -8.21 -14.56 -20.76
C ILE A 47 -7.14 -15.50 -20.22
N LYS A 48 -6.09 -15.71 -21.02
CA LYS A 48 -4.88 -16.39 -20.59
C LYS A 48 -3.82 -15.34 -20.32
N ILE A 49 -3.36 -15.28 -19.08
CA ILE A 49 -2.29 -14.36 -18.64
C ILE A 49 -1.03 -15.20 -18.45
N ALA A 50 0.08 -14.75 -19.03
CA ALA A 50 1.36 -15.41 -18.86
C ALA A 50 1.87 -15.28 -17.42
N ASP A 51 2.57 -16.30 -16.92
CA ASP A 51 3.08 -16.32 -15.54
C ASP A 51 3.97 -15.12 -15.20
N GLU A 52 4.81 -14.68 -16.14
CA GLU A 52 5.67 -13.49 -15.98
C GLU A 52 4.85 -12.21 -15.80
N VAL A 53 3.70 -12.12 -16.46
CA VAL A 53 2.78 -10.97 -16.34
C VAL A 53 2.09 -10.99 -14.98
N ILE A 54 1.72 -12.17 -14.48
CA ILE A 54 1.16 -12.31 -13.13
C ILE A 54 2.16 -11.82 -12.08
N LEU A 55 3.44 -12.18 -12.19
CA LEU A 55 4.49 -11.69 -11.28
C LEU A 55 4.63 -10.16 -11.33
N MET A 56 4.54 -9.56 -12.51
CA MET A 56 4.56 -8.10 -12.65
C MET A 56 3.33 -7.44 -12.01
N ILE A 57 2.15 -8.03 -12.17
CA ILE A 57 0.91 -7.54 -11.56
C ILE A 57 0.95 -7.65 -10.04
N GLN A 58 1.50 -8.75 -9.49
CA GLN A 58 1.73 -8.88 -8.04
C GLN A 58 2.56 -7.71 -7.52
N LYS A 59 3.72 -7.47 -8.13
CA LYS A 59 4.61 -6.37 -7.73
C LYS A 59 3.95 -4.99 -7.89
N TYR A 60 3.14 -4.81 -8.94
CA TYR A 60 2.39 -3.58 -9.14
C TYR A 60 1.35 -3.35 -8.03
N LEU A 61 0.61 -4.40 -7.63
CA LEU A 61 -0.36 -4.32 -6.55
C LEU A 61 0.32 -4.05 -5.20
N ASP A 62 1.50 -4.63 -4.95
CA ASP A 62 2.27 -4.36 -3.74
C ASP A 62 2.62 -2.86 -3.65
N ILE A 63 3.15 -2.29 -4.74
CA ILE A 63 3.48 -0.86 -4.83
C ILE A 63 2.22 0.00 -4.67
N PHE A 64 1.10 -0.37 -5.30
CA PHE A 64 -0.15 0.37 -5.18
C PHE A 64 -0.64 0.46 -3.73
N ILE A 65 -0.64 -0.67 -3.02
CA ILE A 65 -1.10 -0.75 -1.64
C ILE A 65 -0.14 0.01 -0.72
N GLU A 66 1.16 -0.13 -0.93
CA GLU A 66 2.18 0.61 -0.18
C GLU A 66 2.02 2.13 -0.36
N GLU A 67 1.87 2.61 -1.60
CA GLU A 67 1.65 4.03 -1.90
C GLU A 67 0.34 4.53 -1.29
N ALA A 68 -0.74 3.75 -1.38
CA ALA A 68 -2.01 4.10 -0.75
C ALA A 68 -1.86 4.26 0.77
N ALA A 69 -1.15 3.34 1.43
CA ALA A 69 -0.93 3.38 2.87
C ALA A 69 -0.02 4.53 3.30
N LEU A 70 1.11 4.74 2.60
CA LEU A 70 2.07 5.80 2.90
C LEU A 70 1.47 7.19 2.69
N ARG A 71 0.70 7.38 1.61
CA ARG A 71 0.03 8.66 1.34
C ARG A 71 -1.12 8.91 2.31
N SER A 72 -1.87 7.88 2.69
CA SER A 72 -2.90 8.00 3.73
C SER A 72 -2.29 8.37 5.09
N LEU A 73 -1.17 7.73 5.46
CA LEU A 73 -0.38 8.05 6.64
C LEU A 73 0.11 9.50 6.63
N GLN A 74 0.63 9.97 5.49
CA GLN A 74 1.10 11.34 5.36
C GLN A 74 -0.05 12.36 5.44
N SER A 75 -1.14 12.08 4.72
CA SER A 75 -2.38 12.87 4.76
C SER A 75 -2.97 13.00 6.16
N HIS A 76 -2.92 11.92 6.94
CA HIS A 76 -3.35 11.93 8.34
C HIS A 76 -2.45 12.84 9.19
N LYS A 77 -1.12 12.75 9.05
CA LYS A 77 -0.16 13.57 9.81
C LYS A 77 -0.25 15.06 9.49
N ASP A 78 -0.58 15.40 8.25
CA ASP A 78 -0.70 16.79 7.81
C ASP A 78 -2.08 17.40 8.12
N SER A 79 -3.03 16.57 8.56
CA SER A 79 -4.37 17.02 8.91
C SER A 79 -4.37 17.85 10.19
N PRO A 80 -5.00 19.03 10.22
CA PRO A 80 -5.14 19.84 11.44
C PRO A 80 -6.04 19.16 12.50
N GLU A 81 -6.79 18.13 12.11
CA GLU A 81 -7.63 17.31 13.00
C GLU A 81 -6.88 16.12 13.61
N ALA A 82 -5.61 15.93 13.26
CA ALA A 82 -4.75 14.93 13.88
C ALA A 82 -4.43 15.36 15.32
N HIS A 83 -5.39 15.15 16.21
CA HIS A 83 -5.13 15.22 17.64
C HIS A 83 -4.21 14.06 18.02
N ASP A 84 -2.97 14.41 18.36
CA ASP A 84 -1.98 13.54 18.98
C ASP A 84 -2.46 13.12 20.38
N ASP A 85 -3.51 12.31 20.41
CA ASP A 85 -4.19 11.91 21.64
C ASP A 85 -3.54 10.66 22.23
N GLY A 86 -2.20 10.59 22.23
CA GLY A 86 -1.37 9.56 22.88
C GLY A 86 -1.72 8.09 22.61
N GLY A 87 -2.64 7.82 21.69
CA GLY A 87 -3.23 6.52 21.41
C GLY A 87 -2.54 5.81 20.24
N PRO A 88 -2.96 4.57 19.95
CA PRO A 88 -2.49 3.87 18.77
C PRO A 88 -2.84 4.67 17.51
N PHE A 89 -1.87 4.85 16.63
CA PHE A 89 -2.08 5.43 15.32
C PHE A 89 -3.02 4.53 14.49
N GLU A 90 -4.16 5.06 14.05
CA GLU A 90 -5.15 4.32 13.27
C GLU A 90 -5.55 5.13 12.01
N LEU A 91 -5.40 4.49 10.83
CA LEU A 91 -5.86 5.07 9.57
C LEU A 91 -7.37 4.89 9.44
N SER A 92 -8.07 5.97 9.10
CA SER A 92 -9.49 5.95 8.80
C SER A 92 -9.74 5.97 7.29
N HIS A 93 -10.97 5.65 6.88
CA HIS A 93 -11.38 5.80 5.47
C HIS A 93 -11.22 7.23 4.94
N LEU A 94 -11.32 8.25 5.80
CA LEU A 94 -11.13 9.66 5.42
C LEU A 94 -9.71 9.94 4.93
N ASP A 95 -8.71 9.26 5.49
CA ASP A 95 -7.31 9.45 5.11
C ASP A 95 -7.06 8.92 3.69
N LEU A 96 -7.72 7.82 3.34
CA LEU A 96 -7.72 7.25 1.99
C LEU A 96 -8.49 8.12 1.00
N GLU A 97 -9.68 8.61 1.36
CA GLU A 97 -10.51 9.48 0.51
C GLU A 97 -9.78 10.78 0.12
N ARG A 98 -8.98 11.36 1.03
CA ARG A 98 -8.19 12.55 0.74
C ARG A 98 -7.13 12.31 -0.34
N ILE A 99 -6.59 11.09 -0.44
CA ILE A 99 -5.47 10.79 -1.36
C ILE A 99 -5.89 10.02 -2.60
N VAL A 100 -7.08 9.40 -2.62
CA VAL A 100 -7.50 8.49 -3.71
C VAL A 100 -7.51 9.17 -5.07
N GLY A 101 -7.90 10.45 -5.14
CA GLY A 101 -7.90 11.21 -6.39
C GLY A 101 -6.50 11.36 -6.99
N LEU A 102 -5.49 11.66 -6.16
CA LEU A 102 -4.10 11.77 -6.59
C LEU A 102 -3.50 10.39 -6.88
N LEU A 103 -3.78 9.40 -6.03
CA LEU A 103 -3.32 8.03 -6.20
C LEU A 103 -3.79 7.44 -7.54
N LEU A 104 -5.03 7.68 -7.94
CA LEU A 104 -5.59 7.19 -9.20
C LEU A 104 -5.07 7.93 -10.44
N MET A 105 -4.50 9.14 -10.30
CA MET A 105 -3.88 9.86 -11.43
C MET A 105 -2.46 9.38 -11.73
N ASP A 106 -1.77 8.84 -10.73
CA ASP A 106 -0.40 8.32 -10.88
C ASP A 106 -0.36 6.92 -11.51
N MET A 107 -1.51 6.22 -11.52
CA MET A 107 -1.69 4.87 -12.07
C MET A 107 -2.14 4.89 -13.53
#